data_AF-X1KEQ9-F1
#
_entry.id   AF-X1KEQ9-F1
#
_cell.length_a   1.000
_cell.length_b   1.000
_cell.length_c   1.000
_cell.angle_alpha   90.00
_cell.angle_beta   90.00
_cell.angle_gamma   90.00
#
_symmetry.space_group_name_H-M   'P 1'
#
loop_
_entity.id
_entity.type
_entity.pdbx_description
1 polymer ?
#
loop_
_entity_poly.entity_id
_entity_poly.type
_entity_poly.pdbx_seq_one_letter_code
_entity_poly.pdbx_strand_id
1 'polypeptide(L)'
;TKIISDLKKNPLEVAAHESEADEFLLMEREMAEKVIAILSEKYGVKPPQLIISDKCHEPNIGLYSDNKIMVCKTGVNLHVLAHEFWHHVQSENGMHMDEGEAEKFAV
;
A
#
# COMPACT_ATOMS: atom_id res chain seq x y z
N THR A 1 -10.00 15.45 53.32
CA THR A 1 -10.22 15.94 51.94
C THR A 1 -9.34 15.15 50.99
N LYS A 2 -9.79 13.95 50.61
CA LYS A 2 -9.09 12.97 49.76
C LYS A 2 -9.88 12.82 48.45
N ILE A 3 -9.73 13.75 47.51
CA ILE A 3 -10.41 13.62 46.20
C ILE A 3 -9.47 13.95 45.03
N ILE A 4 -8.32 14.60 45.26
CA ILE A 4 -7.42 15.03 44.17
C ILE A 4 -6.38 13.93 43.81
N SER A 5 -6.29 12.85 44.58
CA SER A 5 -5.28 11.81 44.38
C SER A 5 -5.64 10.75 43.34
N ASP A 6 -6.89 10.70 42.87
CA ASP A 6 -7.38 9.62 42.00
C ASP A 6 -7.35 9.96 40.49
N LEU A 7 -6.83 11.13 40.12
CA LEU A 7 -6.67 11.54 38.71
C LEU A 7 -5.36 11.09 38.05
N LYS A 8 -4.53 10.29 38.75
CA LYS A 8 -3.27 9.76 38.23
C LYS A 8 -3.21 8.26 38.40
N LYS A 9 -3.98 7.54 37.57
CA LYS A 9 -3.70 6.19 37.05
C LYS A 9 -4.98 5.67 36.42
N ASN A 10 -5.10 5.85 35.12
CA ASN A 10 -5.18 4.72 34.21
C ASN A 10 -4.90 5.22 32.79
N PRO A 11 -4.19 4.41 31.98
CA PRO A 11 -3.92 4.78 30.59
C PRO A 11 -5.25 4.94 29.89
N LEU A 12 -5.33 5.95 29.02
CA LEU A 12 -6.38 6.05 28.01
C LEU A 12 -6.61 4.64 27.46
N GLU A 13 -7.84 4.13 27.59
CA GLU A 13 -8.29 2.94 26.89
C GLU A 13 -8.14 3.26 25.39
N VAL A 14 -6.96 2.96 24.85
CA VAL A 14 -6.73 2.86 23.43
C VAL A 14 -7.65 1.72 23.00
N ALA A 15 -8.72 2.07 22.29
CA ALA A 15 -9.76 1.13 21.92
C ALA A 15 -9.11 -0.07 21.20
N ALA A 16 -9.47 -1.31 21.56
CA ALA A 16 -8.92 -2.53 20.96
C ALA A 16 -8.97 -2.55 19.41
N HIS A 17 -9.84 -1.72 18.82
CA HIS A 17 -9.98 -1.52 17.39
C HIS A 17 -8.76 -0.83 16.73
N GLU A 18 -8.00 -0.02 17.46
CA GLU A 18 -6.81 0.66 16.92
C GLU A 18 -5.64 -0.33 16.73
N SER A 19 -5.44 -1.26 17.65
CA SER A 19 -4.41 -2.31 17.49
C SER A 19 -4.73 -3.27 16.34
N GLU A 20 -6.01 -3.62 16.15
CA GLU A 20 -6.43 -4.46 15.04
C GLU A 20 -6.24 -3.75 13.69
N ALA A 21 -6.60 -2.46 13.61
CA ALA A 21 -6.42 -1.67 12.40
C ALA A 21 -4.95 -1.60 11.94
N ASP A 22 -4.01 -1.51 12.88
CA ASP A 22 -2.58 -1.54 12.58
C ASP A 22 -2.10 -2.91 12.09
N GLU A 23 -2.62 -4.01 12.65
CA GLU A 23 -2.32 -5.37 12.17
C GLU A 23 -2.81 -5.62 10.74
N PHE A 24 -4.01 -5.14 10.40
CA PHE A 24 -4.53 -5.24 9.02
C PHE A 24 -3.63 -4.54 8.00
N LEU A 25 -3.12 -3.36 8.35
CA LEU A 25 -2.24 -2.59 7.46
C LEU A 25 -0.87 -3.24 7.27
N LEU A 26 -0.35 -3.86 8.33
CA LEU A 26 0.87 -4.65 8.24
C LEU A 26 0.66 -5.83 7.29
N MET A 27 -0.46 -6.55 7.42
CA MET A 27 -0.79 -7.64 6.51
C MET A 27 -0.96 -7.17 5.06
N GLU A 28 -1.68 -6.07 4.82
CA GLU A 28 -1.84 -5.49 3.46
C GLU A 28 -0.49 -5.16 2.84
N ARG A 29 0.38 -4.50 3.60
CA ARG A 29 1.74 -4.17 3.16
C ARG A 29 2.53 -5.41 2.83
N GLU A 30 2.59 -6.38 3.72
CA GLU A 30 3.37 -7.60 3.52
C GLU A 30 2.93 -8.37 2.28
N MET A 31 1.62 -8.46 2.05
CA MET A 31 1.07 -9.14 0.89
C MET A 31 1.39 -8.40 -0.41
N ALA A 32 1.25 -7.08 -0.43
CA ALA A 32 1.59 -6.27 -1.60
C ALA A 32 3.10 -6.33 -1.92
N GLU A 33 3.96 -6.21 -0.91
CA GLU A 33 5.41 -6.30 -1.08
C GLU A 33 5.84 -7.69 -1.58
N LYS A 34 5.22 -8.77 -1.10
CA LYS A 34 5.44 -10.13 -1.62
C LYS A 34 5.06 -10.25 -3.10
N VAL A 35 3.90 -9.72 -3.49
CA VAL A 35 3.45 -9.73 -4.89
C VAL A 35 4.43 -8.94 -5.76
N ILE A 36 4.82 -7.73 -5.34
CA ILE A 36 5.82 -6.92 -6.05
C ILE A 36 7.11 -7.71 -6.22
N ALA A 37 7.62 -8.36 -5.18
CA ALA A 37 8.86 -9.13 -5.26
C ALA A 37 8.78 -10.27 -6.28
N ILE A 38 7.69 -11.06 -6.24
CA ILE A 38 7.46 -12.17 -7.18
C ILE A 38 7.38 -11.66 -8.63
N LEU A 39 6.64 -10.57 -8.87
CA LEU A 39 6.52 -9.99 -10.20
C LEU A 39 7.86 -9.41 -10.67
N SER A 40 8.61 -8.75 -9.78
CA SER A 40 9.93 -8.18 -10.10
C SER A 40 10.91 -9.26 -10.54
N GLU A 41 10.93 -10.40 -9.85
CA GLU A 41 11.71 -11.57 -10.25
C GLU A 41 11.27 -12.11 -11.60
N LYS A 42 9.95 -12.29 -11.80
CA LYS A 42 9.38 -12.81 -13.06
C LYS A 42 9.72 -11.94 -14.27
N TYR A 43 9.68 -10.62 -14.12
CA TYR A 43 9.89 -9.66 -15.21
C TYR A 43 11.34 -9.13 -15.30
N GLY A 44 12.22 -9.55 -14.38
CA GLY A 44 13.64 -9.17 -14.39
C GLY A 44 13.89 -7.68 -14.10
N VAL A 45 12.99 -7.03 -13.34
CA VAL A 45 13.09 -5.62 -12.95
C VAL A 45 13.40 -5.48 -11.46
N LYS A 46 13.95 -4.33 -11.05
CA LYS A 46 14.16 -4.07 -9.62
C LYS A 46 12.84 -3.72 -8.96
N PRO A 47 12.52 -4.26 -7.78
CA PRO A 47 11.23 -3.97 -7.15
C PRO A 47 11.07 -2.46 -6.85
N PRO A 48 9.94 -1.85 -7.23
CA PRO A 48 9.61 -0.48 -6.87
C PRO A 48 9.29 -0.39 -5.38
N GLN A 49 9.41 0.82 -4.83
CA GLN A 49 9.02 1.10 -3.44
C GLN A 49 7.50 1.17 -3.31
N LEU A 50 6.92 0.50 -2.29
CA LEU A 50 5.49 0.60 -1.98
C LEU A 50 5.21 1.71 -0.94
N ILE A 51 4.36 2.66 -1.30
CA ILE A 51 3.86 3.72 -0.42
C ILE A 51 2.35 3.51 -0.23
N ILE A 52 1.93 3.25 1.01
CA ILE A 52 0.53 3.18 1.40
C ILE A 52 0.21 4.47 2.14
N SER A 53 -0.71 5.28 1.60
CA SER A 53 -1.10 6.57 2.19
C SER A 53 -2.55 6.56 2.65
N ASP A 54 -2.86 7.27 3.72
CA ASP A 54 -4.22 7.58 4.18
C ASP A 54 -4.80 8.86 3.55
N LYS A 55 -4.00 9.59 2.75
CA LYS A 55 -4.38 10.86 2.13
C LYS A 55 -4.80 10.69 0.68
N CYS A 56 -5.79 9.84 0.44
CA CYS A 56 -6.32 9.57 -0.90
C CYS A 56 -7.74 10.12 -1.02
N HIS A 57 -8.07 10.63 -2.21
CA HIS A 57 -9.44 11.00 -2.54
C HIS A 57 -10.23 9.81 -3.09
N GLU A 58 -9.54 8.89 -3.79
CA GLU A 58 -10.12 7.72 -4.44
C GLU A 58 -9.34 6.44 -4.04
N PRO A 59 -9.93 5.53 -3.26
CA PRO A 59 -9.20 4.38 -2.71
C PRO A 59 -8.91 3.28 -3.74
N ASN A 60 -9.61 3.27 -4.87
CA ASN A 60 -9.45 2.26 -5.93
C ASN A 60 -8.44 2.68 -7.01
N ILE A 61 -7.70 3.76 -6.80
CA ILE A 61 -6.73 4.28 -7.75
C ILE A 61 -5.32 4.16 -7.15
N GLY A 62 -4.39 3.69 -7.98
CA GLY A 62 -2.96 3.70 -7.71
C GLY A 62 -2.26 4.78 -8.51
N LEU A 63 -0.98 5.00 -8.21
CA LEU A 63 -0.11 5.81 -9.05
C LEU A 63 1.31 5.26 -9.00
N TYR A 64 1.85 4.93 -10.16
CA TYR A 64 3.28 4.73 -10.36
C TYR A 64 3.99 6.04 -10.73
N SER A 65 5.04 6.39 -9.99
CA SER A 65 5.96 7.50 -10.33
C SER A 65 7.30 7.32 -9.64
N ASP A 66 8.40 7.68 -10.30
CA ASP A 66 9.76 7.68 -9.72
C ASP A 66 10.12 6.39 -8.96
N ASN A 67 9.85 5.24 -9.58
CA ASN A 67 10.08 3.91 -9.00
C ASN A 67 9.31 3.65 -7.70
N LYS A 68 8.15 4.29 -7.54
CA LYS A 68 7.24 4.10 -6.41
C LYS A 68 5.86 3.73 -6.91
N ILE A 69 5.24 2.75 -6.27
CA ILE A 69 3.82 2.46 -6.39
C ILE A 69 3.15 3.08 -5.16
N MET A 70 2.26 4.03 -5.40
CA MET A 70 1.46 4.69 -4.37
C MET A 70 0.04 4.14 -4.42
N VAL A 71 -0.44 3.66 -3.28
CA VAL A 71 -1.80 3.11 -3.14
C VAL A 71 -2.47 3.65 -1.89
N CYS A 72 -3.79 3.61 -1.88
CA CYS A 72 -4.54 4.02 -0.72
C CYS A 72 -4.53 2.98 0.40
N LYS A 73 -4.46 3.45 1.64
CA LYS A 73 -4.74 2.68 2.84
C LYS A 73 -6.11 2.01 2.68
N THR A 74 -6.22 0.72 2.99
CA THR A 74 -7.41 -0.12 2.76
C THR A 74 -7.89 -0.26 1.31
N GLY A 75 -7.15 0.31 0.34
CA GLY A 75 -7.43 0.23 -1.10
C GLY A 75 -6.46 -0.69 -1.85
N VAL A 76 -5.57 -1.36 -1.10
CA VAL A 76 -4.56 -2.27 -1.65
C VAL A 76 -5.26 -3.51 -2.18
N ASN A 77 -5.44 -3.57 -3.49
CA ASN A 77 -5.99 -4.73 -4.17
C ASN A 77 -5.04 -5.16 -5.29
N LEU A 78 -5.16 -6.43 -5.69
CA LEU A 78 -4.26 -7.04 -6.65
C LEU A 78 -4.33 -6.38 -8.03
N HIS A 79 -5.52 -5.95 -8.46
CA HIS A 79 -5.73 -5.29 -9.75
C HIS A 79 -4.93 -4.00 -9.83
N VAL A 80 -5.14 -3.08 -8.89
CA VAL A 80 -4.42 -1.79 -8.83
C VAL A 80 -2.93 -2.02 -8.71
N LEU A 81 -2.49 -2.95 -7.84
CA LEU A 81 -1.08 -3.23 -7.67
C LEU A 81 -0.44 -3.77 -8.96
N ALA A 82 -1.12 -4.67 -9.66
CA ALA A 82 -0.65 -5.23 -10.93
C ALA A 82 -0.62 -4.16 -12.03
N HIS A 83 -1.66 -3.32 -12.12
CA HIS A 83 -1.74 -2.21 -13.05
C HIS A 83 -0.54 -1.26 -12.88
N GLU A 84 -0.30 -0.76 -11.67
CA GLU A 84 0.83 0.13 -11.39
C GLU A 84 2.19 -0.58 -11.51
N PHE A 85 2.24 -1.89 -11.28
CA PHE A 85 3.46 -2.67 -11.51
C PHE A 85 3.78 -2.79 -13.00
N TRP A 86 2.80 -2.86 -13.88
CA TRP A 86 3.08 -2.89 -15.32
C TRP A 86 3.65 -1.56 -15.81
N HIS A 87 3.12 -0.45 -15.31
CA HIS A 87 3.69 0.89 -15.50
C HIS A 87 5.17 0.93 -15.07
N HIS A 88 5.51 0.29 -13.95
CA HIS A 88 6.91 0.13 -13.53
C HIS A 88 7.74 -0.67 -14.56
N VAL A 89 7.26 -1.82 -15.04
CA VAL A 89 7.95 -2.63 -16.06
C VAL A 89 8.15 -1.84 -17.35
N GLN A 90 7.15 -1.08 -17.79
CA GLN A 90 7.26 -0.22 -18.96
C GLN A 90 8.36 0.83 -18.77
N SER A 91 8.37 1.50 -17.61
CA SER A 91 9.39 2.48 -17.25
C SER A 91 10.81 1.90 -17.24
N GLU A 92 11.04 0.77 -16.57
CA GLU A 92 12.38 0.14 -16.47
C GLU A 92 12.91 -0.33 -17.83
N ASN A 93 12.01 -0.67 -18.76
CA ASN A 93 12.36 -1.10 -20.10
C ASN A 93 12.39 0.06 -21.13
N GLY A 94 12.18 1.30 -20.70
CA GLY A 94 12.15 2.47 -21.60
C GLY A 94 10.98 2.46 -22.59
N MET A 95 9.89 1.78 -22.26
CA MET A 95 8.66 1.73 -23.04
C MET A 95 7.79 2.96 -22.76
N HIS A 96 6.83 3.21 -23.64
CA HIS A 96 5.79 4.20 -23.37
C HIS A 96 4.85 3.70 -22.26
N MET A 97 4.43 4.61 -21.38
CA MET A 97 3.47 4.34 -20.32
C MET A 97 2.07 4.22 -20.94
N ASP A 98 1.60 2.99 -21.11
CA ASP A 98 0.34 2.68 -21.80
C ASP A 98 -0.67 2.07 -20.81
N GLU A 99 -1.69 2.87 -20.49
CA GLU A 99 -2.78 2.50 -19.58
C GLU A 99 -3.56 1.25 -20.05
N GLY A 100 -3.70 1.06 -21.36
CA GLY A 100 -4.43 -0.07 -21.92
C GLY A 100 -3.68 -1.38 -21.77
N GLU A 101 -2.35 -1.35 -21.89
CA GLU A 101 -1.50 -2.50 -21.62
C GLU A 101 -1.41 -2.80 -20.11
N ALA A 102 -1.35 -1.77 -19.27
CA ALA A 102 -1.40 -1.92 -17.81
C ALA A 102 -2.71 -2.55 -17.34
N GLU A 103 -3.84 -2.12 -17.92
CA GLU A 103 -5.14 -2.69 -17.60
C GLU A 103 -5.25 -4.16 -18.06
N LYS A 104 -4.76 -4.50 -19.26
CA LYS A 104 -4.74 -5.91 -19.72
C LYS A 104 -3.89 -6.80 -18.84
N PHE A 105 -2.80 -6.27 -18.29
CA PHE A 105 -1.94 -7.01 -17.38
C PHE A 105 -2.61 -7.29 -16.03
N ALA A 106 -3.47 -6.38 -15.57
CA ALA A 106 -4.13 -6.44 -14.27
C ALA A 106 -5.36 -7.38 -14.21
N VAL A 107 -5.85 -7.87 -15.36
CA VAL A 107 -7.05 -8.71 -15.50
C VAL A 107 -6.78 -10.21 -15.36
#